data_AF-A0A916DZ48-F1
#
_entry.id   AF-A0A916DZ48-F1
#
_cell.length_a   1.000
_cell.length_b   1.000
_cell.length_c   1.000
_cell.angle_alpha   90.00
_cell.angle_beta   90.00
_cell.angle_gamma   90.00
#
_symmetry.space_group_name_H-M   'P 1'
#
loop_
_entity.id
_entity.type
_entity.pdbx_description
1 polymer ?
#
loop_
_entity_poly.entity_id
_entity_poly.type
_entity_poly.pdbx_seq_one_letter_code
_entity_poly.pdbx_strand_id
1 'polypeptide(L)'
;MEKSITFQHFFSFRIDSHVSNLAIKSTKAIYAELFGLSKKAIDCALKANMQHELMNLLKSFIYDIHNKNVEIQETQETFTDINNPAITKHKGRPPKRFKSSVETLGKRVLKDSTKVNMITDNVIVKEETNNTKGRKCGKCKQYGHYAKTC
;
A
#
# COMPACT_ATOMS: atom_id res chain seq x y z
N MET A 1 54.93 -6.60 19.25
CA MET A 1 54.08 -5.42 19.50
C MET A 1 52.69 -5.72 18.95
N GLU A 2 51.77 -6.14 19.81
CA GLU A 2 50.36 -6.28 19.45
C GLU A 2 49.74 -4.90 19.27
N LYS A 3 49.17 -4.65 18.09
CA LYS A 3 48.36 -3.45 17.86
C LYS A 3 46.98 -3.72 18.45
N SER A 4 46.66 -3.09 19.58
CA SER A 4 45.31 -3.11 20.12
C SER A 4 44.39 -2.30 19.21
N ILE A 5 43.37 -2.96 18.67
CA ILE A 5 42.32 -2.30 17.88
C ILE A 5 41.37 -1.63 18.88
N THR A 6 41.38 -0.31 18.92
CA THR A 6 40.44 0.47 19.74
C THR A 6 39.19 0.77 18.92
N PHE A 7 38.03 0.30 19.39
CA PHE A 7 36.73 0.56 18.78
C PHE A 7 36.19 1.97 19.05
N GLN A 8 37.06 2.94 19.36
CA GLN A 8 36.66 4.32 19.70
C GLN A 8 35.83 4.98 18.59
N HIS A 9 36.12 4.67 17.32
CA HIS A 9 35.35 5.17 16.17
C HIS A 9 33.86 4.80 16.21
N PHE A 10 33.48 3.68 16.85
CA PHE A 10 32.07 3.30 16.97
C PHE A 10 31.28 4.24 17.90
N PHE A 11 31.95 4.90 18.84
CA PHE A 11 31.32 5.84 19.77
C PHE A 11 31.09 7.21 19.14
N SER A 12 31.92 7.63 18.18
CA SER A 12 31.76 8.89 17.45
C SER A 12 30.41 8.97 16.71
N PHE A 13 29.91 7.86 16.16
CA PHE A 13 28.60 7.84 15.49
C PHE A 13 27.41 8.10 16.42
N ARG A 14 27.55 7.87 17.73
CA ARG A 14 26.46 8.12 18.69
C ARG A 14 26.40 9.56 19.17
N ILE A 15 27.49 10.33 19.00
CA ILE A 15 27.60 11.69 19.52
C ILE A 15 26.95 12.70 18.56
N ASP A 16 27.02 12.45 17.24
CA ASP A 16 26.52 13.39 16.23
C ASP A 16 25.00 13.35 15.96
N SER A 17 24.24 12.45 16.58
CA SER A 17 22.77 12.43 16.37
C SER A 17 22.02 13.55 17.10
N HIS A 18 22.73 14.39 17.86
CA HIS A 18 22.15 15.59 18.50
C HIS A 18 22.05 16.79 17.56
N VAL A 19 22.53 16.68 16.31
CA VAL A 19 22.20 17.66 15.27
C VAL A 19 20.73 17.48 14.92
N SER A 20 19.93 18.24 15.66
CA SER A 20 18.49 18.38 15.52
C SER A 20 18.21 19.09 14.19
N ASN A 21 18.37 18.37 13.08
CA ASN A 21 17.66 18.74 11.87
C ASN A 21 16.18 18.63 12.23
N LEU A 22 15.51 19.78 12.31
CA LEU A 22 14.06 19.91 12.38
C LEU A 22 13.44 19.44 11.05
N ALA A 23 13.80 18.23 10.62
CA ALA A 23 13.08 17.49 9.62
C ALA A 23 11.75 17.12 10.26
N ILE A 24 10.65 17.39 9.57
CA ILE A 24 9.31 16.96 9.96
C ILE A 24 9.38 15.44 10.19
N LYS A 25 9.43 15.04 11.47
CA LYS A 25 9.54 13.63 11.84
C LYS A 25 8.23 12.96 11.47
N SER A 26 8.30 11.81 10.81
CA SER A 26 7.09 11.00 10.58
C SER A 26 6.45 10.65 11.92
N THR A 27 5.13 10.45 11.95
CA THR A 27 4.40 10.06 13.17
C THR A 27 5.02 8.82 13.82
N LYS A 28 5.51 7.87 13.00
CA LYS A 28 6.21 6.67 13.47
C LYS A 28 7.52 7.01 14.19
N ALA A 29 8.30 7.96 13.67
CA ALA A 29 9.54 8.40 14.29
C ALA A 29 9.28 9.13 15.61
N ILE A 30 8.26 10.01 15.65
CA ILE A 30 7.83 10.70 16.87
C ILE A 30 7.41 9.68 17.95
N TYR A 31 6.59 8.69 17.58
CA TYR A 31 6.16 7.64 18.51
C TYR A 31 7.35 6.87 19.09
N ALA A 32 8.30 6.45 18.26
CA ALA A 32 9.47 5.70 18.70
C ALA A 32 10.35 6.52 19.66
N GLU A 33 10.52 7.82 19.39
CA GLU A 33 11.27 8.74 20.25
C GLU A 33 10.57 8.95 21.60
N LEU A 34 9.26 9.24 21.59
CA LEU A 34 8.48 9.39 22.82
C LEU A 34 8.50 8.12 23.67
N PHE A 35 8.39 6.95 23.05
CA PHE A 35 8.46 5.67 23.76
C PHE A 35 9.85 5.43 24.38
N GLY A 36 10.92 5.75 23.65
CA GLY A 36 12.28 5.66 24.17
C GLY A 36 12.51 6.59 25.37
N LEU A 37 12.00 7.81 25.30
CA LEU A 37 12.07 8.78 26.40
C LEU A 37 11.21 8.37 27.59
N SER A 38 9.99 7.89 27.38
CA SER A 38 9.09 7.48 28.47
C SER A 38 9.70 6.33 29.27
N LYS A 39 10.31 5.35 28.60
CA LYS A 39 11.03 4.26 29.27
C LYS A 39 12.16 4.79 30.17
N LYS A 40 12.99 5.69 29.64
CA LYS A 40 14.08 6.30 30.42
C LYS A 40 13.55 7.12 31.60
N ALA A 41 12.48 7.88 31.39
CA ALA A 41 11.86 8.69 32.43
C ALA A 41 11.32 7.81 33.58
N ILE A 42 10.70 6.67 33.26
CA ILE A 42 10.24 5.69 34.25
C ILE A 42 11.43 5.12 35.03
N ASP A 43 12.49 4.68 34.35
CA ASP A 43 13.69 4.14 35.01
C ASP A 43 14.33 5.19 35.95
N CYS A 44 14.40 6.45 35.52
CA CYS A 44 14.90 7.54 36.35
C CYS A 44 13.99 7.83 37.55
N ALA A 45 12.68 7.89 37.34
CA ALA A 45 11.70 8.16 38.39
C ALA A 45 11.71 7.08 39.47
N LEU A 46 11.80 5.80 39.07
CA LEU A 46 11.92 4.69 40.02
C LEU A 46 13.20 4.77 40.85
N LYS A 47 14.33 5.10 40.22
CA LYS A 47 15.61 5.28 40.92
C LYS A 47 15.58 6.47 41.90
N ALA A 48 14.86 7.53 41.55
CA ALA A 48 14.71 8.71 42.40
C ALA A 48 13.54 8.63 43.39
N ASN A 49 12.77 7.53 43.39
CA ASN A 49 11.52 7.37 44.16
C ASN A 49 10.46 8.47 43.87
N MET A 50 10.43 9.00 42.64
CA MET A 50 9.52 10.06 42.16
C MET A 50 8.41 9.52 41.25
N GLN A 51 8.11 8.22 41.30
CA GLN A 51 7.12 7.58 40.41
C GLN A 51 5.72 8.21 40.49
N HIS A 52 5.33 8.71 41.67
CA HIS A 52 4.03 9.36 41.85
C HIS A 52 3.93 10.70 41.12
N GLU A 53 5.00 11.49 41.11
CA GLU A 53 5.06 12.75 40.37
C GLU A 53 4.98 12.51 38.86
N LEU A 54 5.75 11.54 38.36
CA LEU A 54 5.70 11.15 36.95
C LEU A 54 4.29 10.66 36.56
N MET A 55 3.66 9.86 37.40
CA MET A 55 2.30 9.37 37.15
C MET A 55 1.27 10.50 37.14
N ASN A 56 1.37 11.46 38.06
CA ASN A 56 0.48 12.61 38.09
C ASN A 56 0.67 13.49 36.84
N LEU A 57 1.91 13.75 36.42
CA LEU A 57 2.22 14.51 35.21
C LEU A 57 1.61 13.87 33.96
N LEU A 58 1.74 12.54 33.81
CA LEU A 58 1.16 11.82 32.69
C LEU A 58 -0.38 11.85 32.72
N LYS A 59 -1.00 11.69 33.90
CA LYS A 59 -2.46 11.79 34.06
C LYS A 59 -2.97 13.17 33.68
N SER A 60 -2.33 14.24 34.17
CA SER A 60 -2.69 15.61 33.84
C SER A 60 -2.56 15.87 32.34
N PHE A 61 -1.46 15.46 31.72
CA PHE A 61 -1.28 15.60 30.27
C PHE A 61 -2.38 14.90 29.47
N ILE A 62 -2.74 13.67 29.84
CA ILE A 62 -3.82 12.91 29.17
C ILE A 62 -5.15 13.64 29.33
N TYR A 63 -5.48 14.08 30.55
CA TYR A 63 -6.73 14.79 30.84
C TYR A 63 -6.84 16.10 30.06
N ASP A 64 -5.78 16.90 30.01
CA ASP A 64 -5.76 18.17 29.28
C ASP A 64 -5.99 17.97 27.77
N ILE A 65 -5.41 16.92 27.18
CA ILE A 65 -5.64 16.59 25.77
C ILE A 65 -7.06 16.10 25.53
N HIS A 66 -7.61 15.28 26.42
CA HIS A 66 -9.00 14.84 26.32
C HIS A 66 -9.98 16.02 26.38
N ASN A 67 -9.79 16.94 27.33
CA ASN A 67 -10.67 18.10 27.48
C ASN A 67 -10.60 19.04 26.27
N LYS A 68 -9.39 19.32 25.76
CA LYS A 68 -9.24 20.11 24.52
C LYS A 68 -9.96 19.45 23.35
N ASN A 69 -9.93 18.12 23.25
CA ASN A 69 -10.66 17.42 22.20
C ASN A 69 -12.18 17.48 22.39
N VAL A 70 -12.70 17.53 23.62
CA VAL A 70 -14.13 17.74 23.90
C VAL A 70 -14.57 19.14 23.50
N GLU A 71 -13.81 20.17 23.86
CA GLU A 71 -14.09 21.55 23.43
C GLU A 71 -14.05 21.71 21.90
N ILE A 72 -13.13 21.01 21.22
CA ILE A 72 -13.06 20.96 19.75
C ILE A 72 -14.29 20.24 19.16
N GLN A 73 -14.79 19.18 19.79
CA GLN A 73 -16.00 18.47 19.34
C GLN A 73 -17.27 19.32 19.50
N GLU A 74 -17.39 20.07 20.60
CA GLU A 74 -18.51 21.00 20.82
C GLU A 74 -18.47 22.20 19.86
N THR A 75 -17.28 22.62 19.40
CA THR A 75 -17.15 23.64 18.33
C THR A 75 -17.22 23.07 16.91
N GLN A 76 -17.14 21.75 16.74
CA GLN A 76 -17.24 21.04 15.45
C GLN A 76 -18.66 20.50 15.15
N GLU A 77 -19.72 20.98 15.82
CA GLU A 77 -21.10 20.72 15.36
C GLU A 77 -21.42 21.40 14.01
N THR A 78 -20.50 22.19 13.47
CA THR A 78 -20.52 22.60 12.07
C THR A 78 -19.42 21.83 11.35
N PHE A 79 -19.76 21.13 10.27
CA PHE A 79 -18.88 20.31 9.41
C PHE A 79 -18.68 18.85 9.86
N THR A 80 -19.60 17.96 9.49
CA THR A 80 -19.44 17.16 8.25
C THR A 80 -20.64 16.26 8.01
N ASP A 81 -21.07 16.24 6.75
CA ASP A 81 -22.04 15.32 6.15
C ASP A 81 -21.54 13.86 6.27
N ILE A 82 -21.77 13.24 7.43
CA ILE A 82 -21.51 11.82 7.65
C ILE A 82 -22.54 11.05 6.83
N ASN A 83 -22.15 10.61 5.64
CA ASN A 83 -22.95 9.67 4.86
C ASN A 83 -23.20 8.41 5.70
N ASN A 84 -24.47 8.02 5.82
CA ASN A 84 -24.92 6.85 6.59
C ASN A 84 -24.07 5.61 6.25
N PRO A 85 -23.41 4.95 7.22
CA PRO A 85 -22.59 3.76 6.98
C PRO A 85 -23.39 2.57 6.42
N ALA A 86 -24.72 2.58 6.54
CA ALA A 86 -25.60 1.60 5.90
C ALA A 86 -25.75 1.81 4.38
N ILE A 87 -25.36 2.98 3.86
CA ILE A 87 -25.46 3.33 2.43
C ILE A 87 -24.06 3.25 1.81
N THR A 88 -23.58 2.04 1.56
CA THR A 88 -22.37 1.84 0.76
C THR A 88 -22.71 1.99 -0.72
N LYS A 89 -22.30 3.10 -1.36
CA LYS A 89 -22.24 3.14 -2.83
C LYS A 89 -21.10 2.21 -3.26
N HIS A 90 -21.42 0.99 -3.70
CA HIS A 90 -20.41 0.11 -4.27
C HIS A 90 -19.81 0.84 -5.47
N LYS A 91 -18.50 1.10 -5.45
CA LYS A 91 -17.81 1.60 -6.63
C LYS A 91 -17.99 0.54 -7.72
N GLY A 92 -18.83 0.86 -8.70
CA GLY A 92 -19.04 -0.01 -9.84
C GLY A 92 -17.72 -0.26 -10.55
N ARG A 93 -17.72 -1.27 -11.41
CA ARG A 93 -16.58 -1.57 -12.25
C ARG A 93 -16.22 -0.33 -13.11
N PRO A 94 -14.93 0.07 -13.20
CA PRO A 94 -14.54 1.18 -14.06
C PRO A 94 -14.97 0.98 -15.52
N PRO A 95 -15.61 1.96 -16.17
CA PRO A 95 -16.22 1.81 -17.50
C PRO A 95 -15.21 1.59 -18.65
N LYS A 96 -13.91 1.73 -18.40
CA LYS A 96 -12.83 1.57 -19.40
C LYS A 96 -11.79 0.50 -19.04
N ARG A 97 -12.13 -0.51 -18.22
CA ARG A 97 -11.19 -1.62 -17.96
C ARG A 97 -11.21 -2.67 -19.07
N PHE A 98 -10.08 -3.34 -19.25
CA PHE A 98 -9.97 -4.53 -20.10
C PHE A 98 -11.01 -5.58 -19.69
N LYS A 99 -11.73 -6.15 -20.67
CA LYS A 99 -12.75 -7.17 -20.43
C LYS A 99 -12.12 -8.55 -20.55
N SER A 100 -12.55 -9.50 -19.72
CA SER A 100 -12.18 -10.90 -19.91
C SER A 100 -12.94 -11.48 -21.12
N SER A 101 -12.45 -12.59 -21.68
CA SER A 101 -13.07 -13.23 -22.85
C SER A 101 -14.54 -13.65 -22.60
N VAL A 102 -14.86 -14.02 -21.36
CA VAL A 102 -16.21 -14.39 -20.92
C VAL A 102 -17.16 -13.18 -20.92
N GLU A 103 -16.66 -11.99 -20.59
CA GLU A 103 -17.46 -10.76 -20.55
C GLU A 103 -17.66 -10.14 -21.94
N THR A 104 -16.76 -10.45 -22.88
CA THR A 104 -16.98 -10.16 -24.30
C THR A 104 -17.98 -11.12 -24.95
N LEU A 105 -18.23 -12.27 -24.33
CA LEU A 105 -19.23 -13.26 -24.77
C LEU A 105 -20.64 -12.98 -24.19
N GLY A 106 -20.95 -11.72 -23.89
CA GLY A 106 -22.27 -11.31 -23.44
C GLY A 106 -23.19 -11.01 -24.63
N LYS A 107 -24.27 -11.79 -24.75
CA LYS A 107 -25.31 -11.81 -25.80
C LYS A 107 -24.99 -12.64 -27.06
N ARG A 108 -24.82 -13.95 -26.90
CA ARG A 108 -25.40 -14.87 -27.88
C ARG A 108 -26.49 -15.65 -27.17
N VAL A 109 -27.72 -15.32 -27.53
CA VAL A 109 -28.90 -16.14 -27.22
C VAL A 109 -28.55 -17.59 -27.59
N LEU A 110 -28.68 -18.49 -26.62
CA LEU A 110 -28.65 -19.94 -26.83
C LEU A 110 -29.67 -20.25 -27.93
N LYS A 111 -29.19 -20.41 -29.16
CA LYS A 111 -29.98 -21.01 -30.24
C LYS A 111 -29.54 -22.46 -30.31
N ASP A 112 -30.26 -23.30 -29.60
CA ASP A 112 -30.35 -24.72 -29.94
C ASP A 112 -30.80 -24.80 -31.39
N SER A 113 -30.04 -25.51 -32.23
CA SER A 113 -30.53 -26.09 -33.49
C SER A 113 -29.45 -26.99 -34.09
N THR A 114 -29.55 -28.26 -33.74
CA THR A 114 -29.28 -29.43 -34.59
C THR A 114 -29.25 -29.09 -36.09
N LYS A 115 -28.09 -29.20 -36.74
CA LYS A 115 -28.01 -29.58 -38.17
C LYS A 115 -26.76 -30.42 -38.43
N VAL A 116 -27.01 -31.71 -38.51
CA VAL A 116 -26.23 -32.71 -39.23
C VAL A 116 -26.29 -32.38 -40.73
N ASN A 117 -25.18 -32.56 -41.45
CA ASN A 117 -25.07 -32.91 -42.88
C ASN A 117 -23.62 -33.40 -43.09
N MET A 118 -23.35 -34.70 -43.10
CA MET A 118 -23.26 -35.59 -44.27
C MET A 118 -22.40 -35.06 -45.45
N ILE A 119 -21.14 -35.55 -45.44
CA ILE A 119 -20.19 -35.95 -46.51
C ILE A 119 -20.50 -35.49 -47.95
N THR A 120 -19.47 -34.98 -48.64
CA THR A 120 -19.07 -35.41 -50.01
C THR A 120 -17.68 -34.86 -50.37
N ASP A 121 -16.88 -35.71 -51.01
CA ASP A 121 -15.48 -35.48 -51.37
C ASP A 121 -15.26 -34.29 -52.34
N ASN A 122 -14.08 -33.68 -52.18
CA ASN A 122 -13.31 -32.90 -53.16
C ASN A 122 -13.93 -31.60 -53.71
N VAL A 123 -13.88 -30.53 -52.91
CA VAL A 123 -13.64 -29.17 -53.42
C VAL A 123 -12.67 -28.46 -52.47
N ILE A 124 -11.50 -28.07 -52.99
CA ILE A 124 -10.52 -27.23 -52.31
C ILE A 124 -11.17 -25.87 -52.04
N VAL A 125 -11.74 -25.68 -50.86
CA VAL A 125 -12.00 -24.36 -50.29
C VAL A 125 -10.85 -24.08 -49.35
N LYS A 126 -10.02 -23.10 -49.72
CA LYS A 126 -8.93 -22.58 -48.90
C LYS A 126 -9.41 -22.46 -47.46
N GLU A 127 -8.88 -23.33 -46.61
CA GLU A 127 -8.95 -23.16 -45.16
C GLU A 127 -8.32 -21.79 -44.88
N GLU A 128 -9.16 -20.80 -44.59
CA GLU A 128 -8.72 -19.58 -43.92
C GLU A 128 -8.30 -20.03 -42.52
N THR A 129 -7.09 -20.57 -42.43
CA THR A 129 -6.43 -20.86 -41.17
C THR A 129 -6.42 -19.57 -40.40
N ASN A 130 -7.18 -19.55 -39.30
CA ASN A 130 -7.25 -18.48 -38.33
C ASN A 130 -5.82 -18.07 -37.94
N ASN A 131 -5.31 -17.06 -38.62
CA ASN A 131 -3.94 -16.60 -38.52
C ASN A 131 -3.76 -15.89 -37.18
N THR A 132 -3.58 -16.66 -36.10
CA THR A 132 -3.11 -16.16 -34.81
C THR A 132 -1.62 -15.84 -34.95
N LYS A 133 -1.30 -14.83 -35.77
CA LYS A 133 0.07 -14.37 -35.92
C LYS A 133 0.54 -13.87 -34.56
N GLY A 134 1.48 -14.59 -33.95
CA GLY A 134 2.03 -14.30 -32.62
C GLY A 134 2.73 -12.95 -32.51
N ARG A 135 3.49 -12.71 -31.44
CA ARG A 135 4.18 -11.41 -31.27
C ARG A 135 5.25 -11.20 -32.36
N LYS A 136 5.28 -10.01 -32.97
CA LYS A 136 6.35 -9.56 -33.89
C LYS A 136 7.62 -9.15 -33.13
N CYS A 137 8.78 -9.34 -33.75
CA CYS A 137 10.05 -8.83 -33.26
C CYS A 137 10.00 -7.30 -33.11
N GLY A 138 10.52 -6.78 -31.99
CA GLY A 138 10.54 -5.34 -31.71
C GLY A 138 11.40 -4.53 -32.68
N LYS A 139 12.51 -5.11 -33.17
CA LYS A 139 13.48 -4.46 -34.08
C LYS A 139 13.03 -4.53 -35.54
N CYS A 140 12.99 -5.72 -36.14
CA CYS A 140 12.74 -5.92 -37.58
C CYS A 140 11.26 -6.14 -37.96
N LYS A 141 10.36 -6.19 -36.97
CA LYS A 141 8.90 -6.41 -37.16
C LYS A 141 8.51 -7.73 -37.86
N GLN A 142 9.44 -8.66 -38.04
CA GLN A 142 9.16 -9.99 -38.56
C GLN A 142 8.64 -10.93 -37.46
N TYR A 143 7.94 -11.98 -37.86
CA TYR A 143 7.47 -13.05 -36.96
C TYR A 143 8.55 -14.13 -36.78
N GLY A 144 8.42 -14.96 -35.74
CA GLY A 144 9.25 -16.15 -35.54
C GLY A 144 10.46 -15.97 -34.61
N HIS A 145 10.75 -14.77 -34.13
CA HIS A 145 11.85 -14.54 -33.20
C HIS A 145 11.63 -13.31 -32.31
N TYR A 146 12.38 -13.22 -31.20
CA TYR A 146 12.33 -12.09 -30.26
C TYR A 146 13.41 -11.05 -30.59
N ALA A 147 13.24 -9.81 -30.11
CA ALA A 147 14.21 -8.74 -30.31
C ALA A 147 15.61 -9.04 -29.74
N LYS A 148 15.71 -9.92 -28.74
CA LYS A 148 16.99 -10.36 -28.17
C LYS A 148 17.80 -11.26 -29.12
N THR A 149 17.11 -11.98 -30.01
CA THR A 149 17.69 -12.93 -30.98
C THR A 149 17.56 -12.41 -32.41
N CYS A 150 17.40 -11.09 -32.57
CA CYS A 150 17.26 -10.39 -33.84
C CYS A 150 18.54 -9.64 -34.16
#